data_AF-A0A0Q7S6I8-F1
#
_entry.id   AF-A0A0Q7S6I8-F1
#
_cell.length_a   1.000
_cell.length_b   1.000
_cell.length_c   1.000
_cell.angle_alpha   90.00
_cell.angle_beta   90.00
_cell.angle_gamma   90.00
#
_symmetry.space_group_name_H-M   'P 1'
#
loop_
_entity.id
_entity.type
_entity.pdbx_description
1 polymer ?
#
loop_
_entity_poly.entity_id
_entity_poly.type
_entity_poly.pdbx_seq_one_letter_code
_entity_poly.pdbx_strand_id
1 'polypeptide(L)'
;MIAHVAAGITAYACRCSPEPRVRSLPLLAACVGLAVLPDLDYLLWWWLRIQVEPRITHSLGFAAVSAGLAWLLLCGWRSAGWASLALILFTAAASHELLDFLVGVHPAPWLWPLSGALFVLPQGLLPSAGRLDWGNVYL
;
A
#
# COMPACT_ATOMS: atom_id res chain seq x y z
N MET A 1 -6.69 6.11 4.51
CA MET A 1 -6.05 7.27 3.81
C MET A 1 -4.82 7.88 4.47
N ILE A 2 -4.95 8.65 5.57
CA ILE A 2 -3.79 9.37 6.16
C ILE A 2 -2.65 8.42 6.55
N ALA A 3 -2.99 7.28 7.15
CA ALA A 3 -2.01 6.26 7.54
C ALA A 3 -1.20 5.71 6.34
N HIS A 4 -1.83 5.45 5.19
CA HIS A 4 -1.12 4.95 4.01
C HIS A 4 -0.22 6.02 3.38
N VAL A 5 -0.66 7.28 3.35
CA VAL A 5 0.21 8.40 2.92
C VAL A 5 1.44 8.48 3.81
N ALA A 6 1.27 8.40 5.13
CA ALA A 6 2.38 8.39 6.08
C ALA A 6 3.31 7.17 5.88
N ALA A 7 2.76 5.99 5.59
CA ALA A 7 3.55 4.80 5.29
C ALA A 7 4.39 4.97 4.01
N GLY A 8 3.82 5.54 2.95
CA GLY A 8 4.55 5.86 1.71
C GLY A 8 5.69 6.88 1.93
N ILE A 9 5.44 7.92 2.73
CA ILE A 9 6.48 8.89 3.14
C ILE A 9 7.58 8.20 3.95
N THR A 10 7.21 7.30 4.85
CA THR A 10 8.16 6.56 5.70
C THR A 10 9.04 5.64 4.85
N ALA A 11 8.47 4.92 3.90
CA ALA A 11 9.22 4.09 2.95
C ALA A 11 10.23 4.92 2.13
N TYR A 12 9.82 6.10 1.67
CA TYR A 12 10.72 7.07 1.03
C TYR A 12 11.84 7.53 1.97
N ALA A 13 11.51 7.90 3.21
CA ALA A 13 12.48 8.38 4.19
C ALA A 13 13.54 7.31 4.52
N CYS A 14 13.15 6.03 4.60
CA CYS A 14 14.09 4.92 4.82
C CYS A 14 15.14 4.77 3.69
N ARG A 15 14.85 5.27 2.48
CA ARG A 15 15.84 5.32 1.38
C ARG A 15 16.81 6.47 1.53
N CYS A 16 16.32 7.61 2.00
CA CYS A 16 17.11 8.80 2.20
C CYS A 16 17.92 8.64 3.49
N SER A 17 19.14 8.12 3.40
CA SER A 17 20.13 8.23 4.49
C SER A 17 20.23 9.70 4.98
N PRO A 18 20.64 9.96 6.24
CA PRO A 18 20.63 11.30 6.84
C PRO A 18 21.55 12.33 6.16
N GLU A 19 22.33 11.91 5.17
CA GLU A 19 23.11 12.78 4.29
C GLU A 19 22.19 13.65 3.42
N PRO A 20 22.50 14.94 3.22
CA PRO A 20 21.66 15.87 2.45
C PRO A 20 21.77 15.56 0.95
N ARG A 21 21.17 14.44 0.51
CA ARG A 21 21.05 14.06 -0.90
C ARG A 21 19.74 14.56 -1.49
N VAL A 22 19.85 14.95 -2.77
CA VAL A 22 18.81 15.43 -3.67
C VAL A 22 17.47 14.72 -3.43
N ARG A 23 16.49 15.48 -2.94
CA ARG A 23 15.11 15.00 -2.75
C ARG A 23 14.53 14.65 -4.12
N SER A 24 14.38 13.36 -4.41
CA SER A 24 13.66 12.90 -5.61
C SER A 24 12.15 12.99 -5.40
N LEU A 25 11.55 14.08 -5.87
CA LEU A 25 10.09 14.24 -5.91
C LEU A 25 9.40 13.08 -6.66
N PRO A 26 9.91 12.57 -7.80
CA PRO A 26 9.31 11.41 -8.47
C PRO A 26 9.26 10.17 -7.60
N LEU A 27 10.32 9.92 -6.81
CA LEU A 27 10.36 8.75 -5.92
C LEU A 27 9.38 8.89 -4.76
N LEU A 28 9.30 10.07 -4.15
CA LEU A 28 8.33 10.35 -3.09
C LEU A 28 6.90 10.15 -3.62
N ALA A 29 6.60 10.74 -4.78
CA ALA A 29 5.29 10.60 -5.43
C ALA A 29 4.97 9.13 -5.74
N ALA A 30 5.95 8.35 -6.20
CA ALA A 30 5.78 6.92 -6.43
C ALA A 30 5.49 6.15 -5.14
N CYS A 31 6.22 6.39 -4.04
CA CYS A 31 5.99 5.69 -2.78
C CYS A 31 4.61 6.01 -2.19
N VAL A 32 4.23 7.28 -2.17
CA VAL A 32 2.90 7.71 -1.70
C VAL A 32 1.80 7.18 -2.62
N GLY A 33 2.00 7.29 -3.93
CA GLY A 33 1.07 6.79 -4.94
C GLY A 33 0.81 5.30 -4.78
N LEU A 34 1.88 4.49 -4.65
CA LEU A 34 1.76 3.05 -4.44
C LEU A 34 1.05 2.68 -3.14
N ALA A 35 1.31 3.40 -2.05
CA ALA A 35 0.66 3.15 -0.77
C ALA A 35 -0.85 3.49 -0.77
N VAL A 36 -1.28 4.41 -1.63
CA VAL A 36 -2.69 4.82 -1.77
C VAL A 36 -3.39 4.11 -2.93
N LEU A 37 -2.63 3.52 -3.86
CA LEU A 37 -3.14 2.98 -5.12
C LEU A 37 -4.28 1.98 -4.95
N PRO A 38 -4.28 1.03 -4.00
CA PRO A 38 -5.38 0.09 -3.86
C PRO A 38 -6.71 0.81 -3.63
N ASP A 39 -6.72 1.86 -2.81
CA ASP A 39 -7.93 2.63 -2.50
C ASP A 39 -8.46 3.50 -3.65
N LEU A 40 -7.70 3.69 -4.73
CA LEU A 40 -8.23 4.39 -5.91
C LEU A 40 -9.29 3.56 -6.64
N ASP A 41 -9.32 2.25 -6.41
CA ASP A 41 -10.34 1.39 -6.97
C ASP A 41 -11.73 1.71 -6.40
N TYR A 42 -11.84 2.11 -5.12
CA TYR A 42 -13.07 2.59 -4.52
C TYR A 42 -13.68 3.75 -5.29
N LEU A 43 -12.85 4.71 -5.72
CA LEU A 43 -13.34 5.85 -6.48
C LEU A 43 -13.92 5.41 -7.83
N LEU A 44 -13.22 4.49 -8.51
CA LEU A 44 -13.66 3.94 -9.79
C LEU A 44 -14.94 3.13 -9.66
N TRP A 45 -14.99 2.22 -8.67
CA TRP A 45 -16.14 1.36 -8.42
C TRP A 45 -17.35 2.14 -7.92
N TRP A 46 -17.13 3.13 -7.06
CA TRP A 46 -18.18 4.06 -6.63
C TRP A 46 -18.77 4.84 -7.80
N TRP A 47 -17.92 5.35 -8.70
CA TRP A 47 -18.35 6.07 -9.89
C TRP A 47 -19.18 5.17 -10.84
N LEU A 48 -18.74 3.94 -11.04
CA LEU A 48 -19.41 2.96 -11.89
C LEU A 48 -20.59 2.25 -11.22
N ARG A 49 -20.82 2.47 -9.92
CA ARG A 49 -21.85 1.79 -9.11
C ARG A 49 -21.71 0.26 -9.10
N ILE A 50 -20.49 -0.24 -9.21
CA ILE A 50 -20.18 -1.68 -9.21
C ILE A 50 -19.62 -2.06 -7.84
N GLN A 51 -20.04 -3.20 -7.31
CA GLN A 51 -19.39 -3.83 -6.15
C GLN A 51 -18.55 -5.01 -6.65
N VAL A 52 -17.23 -4.90 -6.49
CA VAL A 52 -16.28 -5.95 -6.89
C VAL A 52 -15.73 -6.61 -5.63
N GLU A 53 -16.09 -7.87 -5.42
CA GLU A 53 -15.48 -8.75 -4.43
C GLU A 53 -14.98 -10.04 -5.11
N PRO A 54 -13.77 -10.52 -4.78
CA PRO A 54 -12.82 -9.97 -3.81
C PRO A 54 -12.03 -8.77 -4.36
N ARG A 55 -11.56 -7.89 -3.47
CA ARG A 55 -10.77 -6.69 -3.82
C ARG A 55 -9.37 -7.09 -4.28
N ILE A 56 -9.20 -7.40 -5.57
CA ILE A 56 -7.94 -7.90 -6.15
C ILE A 56 -6.78 -6.91 -5.97
N THR A 57 -7.08 -5.61 -5.98
CA THR A 57 -6.14 -4.52 -5.68
C THR A 57 -5.52 -4.63 -4.29
N HIS A 58 -6.23 -5.27 -3.35
CA HIS A 58 -5.80 -5.54 -1.99
C HIS A 58 -5.11 -6.90 -1.90
N SER A 59 -4.02 -7.05 -2.67
CA SER A 59 -3.23 -8.28 -2.71
C SER A 59 -1.74 -8.02 -2.85
N LEU A 60 -0.92 -8.94 -2.34
CA LEU A 60 0.54 -8.86 -2.49
C LEU A 60 0.98 -9.00 -3.95
N GLY A 61 0.21 -9.75 -4.76
CA GLY A 61 0.44 -9.84 -6.20
C GLY A 61 0.25 -8.48 -6.89
N PHE A 62 -0.83 -7.76 -6.58
CA PHE A 62 -1.04 -6.41 -7.08
C PHE A 62 0.04 -5.42 -6.60
N ALA A 63 0.42 -5.50 -5.32
CA ALA A 63 1.52 -4.69 -4.77
C ALA A 63 2.85 -4.95 -5.50
N ALA A 64 3.17 -6.22 -5.80
CA ALA A 64 4.38 -6.58 -6.54
C ALA A 64 4.37 -6.06 -7.98
N VAL A 65 3.25 -6.21 -8.69
CA VAL A 65 3.11 -5.74 -10.08
C VAL A 65 3.21 -4.21 -10.15
N SER A 66 2.46 -3.49 -9.31
CA SER A 66 2.47 -2.02 -9.29
C SER A 66 3.84 -1.46 -8.91
N ALA A 67 4.51 -2.03 -7.90
CA ALA A 67 5.87 -1.65 -7.53
C ALA A 67 6.87 -1.95 -8.66
N GLY A 68 6.73 -3.08 -9.36
CA GLY A 68 7.56 -3.44 -10.52
C GLY A 68 7.41 -2.44 -11.67
N LEU A 69 6.16 -2.03 -11.98
CA LEU A 69 5.89 -1.00 -12.99
C LEU A 69 6.50 0.35 -12.60
N ALA A 70 6.31 0.80 -11.35
CA ALA A 70 6.90 2.03 -10.85
C ALA A 70 8.44 1.98 -10.91
N TRP A 71 9.04 0.84 -10.57
CA TRP A 71 10.48 0.63 -10.65
C TRP A 71 11.00 0.73 -12.09
N LEU A 72 10.32 0.09 -13.05
CA LEU A 72 10.66 0.17 -14.48
C LEU A 72 10.62 1.61 -14.99
N LEU A 73 9.58 2.39 -14.60
CA LEU A 73 9.41 3.78 -14.99
C LEU A 73 10.49 4.71 -14.40
N LEU A 74 10.94 4.44 -13.17
CA LEU A 74 11.87 5.33 -12.45
C LEU A 74 13.35 5.10 -12.78
N CYS A 75 13.77 3.86 -13.08
CA CYS A 75 15.20 3.55 -13.21
C CYS A 75 15.65 3.16 -14.60
N GLY A 76 14.80 2.53 -15.42
CA GLY A 76 15.31 1.70 -16.50
C GLY A 76 16.30 0.63 -15.99
N TRP A 77 16.76 -0.26 -16.87
CA TRP A 77 17.43 -1.50 -16.46
C TRP A 77 18.90 -1.34 -15.98
N ARG A 78 19.40 -0.11 -15.72
CA ARG A 78 20.85 0.16 -15.72
C ARG A 78 21.43 0.90 -14.51
N SER A 79 20.68 1.10 -13.40
CA SER A 79 21.22 1.84 -12.25
C SER A 79 21.76 0.93 -11.12
N ALA A 80 22.87 1.36 -10.51
CA ALA A 80 23.38 0.77 -9.27
C ALA A 80 22.36 1.02 -8.14
N GLY A 81 22.04 -0.01 -7.36
CA GLY A 81 21.04 0.08 -6.29
C GLY A 81 19.60 -0.25 -6.70
N TRP A 82 19.40 -0.86 -7.87
CA TRP A 82 18.10 -1.28 -8.38
C TRP A 82 17.31 -2.16 -7.39
N ALA A 83 17.97 -3.12 -6.73
CA ALA A 83 17.34 -4.00 -5.75
C ALA A 83 16.81 -3.23 -4.53
N SER A 84 17.57 -2.27 -4.03
CA SER A 84 17.13 -1.43 -2.91
C SER A 84 15.92 -0.57 -3.27
N LEU A 85 15.89 -0.01 -4.49
CA LEU A 85 14.74 0.76 -4.94
C LEU A 85 13.50 -0.13 -5.12
N ALA A 86 13.65 -1.30 -5.74
CA ALA A 86 12.56 -2.25 -5.90
C ALA A 86 11.96 -2.66 -4.54
N LEU A 87 12.81 -2.91 -3.54
CA LEU A 87 12.37 -3.22 -2.18
C LEU A 87 11.59 -2.07 -1.53
N ILE A 88 12.04 -0.82 -1.71
CA ILE A 88 11.35 0.37 -1.16
C ILE A 88 10.00 0.59 -1.83
N LEU A 89 9.92 0.45 -3.15
CA LEU A 89 8.65 0.56 -3.86
C LEU A 89 7.69 -0.57 -3.48
N PHE A 90 8.19 -1.81 -3.33
CA PHE A 90 7.39 -2.93 -2.88
C PHE A 90 6.89 -2.74 -1.45
N THR A 91 7.76 -2.32 -0.53
CA THR A 91 7.35 -2.07 0.86
C THR A 91 6.36 -0.91 0.95
N ALA A 92 6.49 0.12 0.13
CA ALA A 92 5.48 1.18 0.03
C ALA A 92 4.13 0.62 -0.44
N ALA A 93 4.09 -0.18 -1.51
CA ALA A 93 2.86 -0.80 -2.01
C ALA A 93 2.24 -1.77 -0.99
N ALA A 94 3.04 -2.69 -0.43
CA ALA A 94 2.60 -3.71 0.51
C ALA A 94 2.21 -3.14 1.90
N SER A 95 2.67 -1.93 2.23
CA SER A 95 2.27 -1.26 3.47
C SER A 95 0.76 -1.03 3.55
N HIS A 96 0.10 -0.86 2.41
CA HIS A 96 -1.35 -0.73 2.34
C HIS A 96 -2.03 -1.97 2.90
N GLU A 97 -1.74 -3.13 2.30
CA GLU A 97 -2.28 -4.43 2.71
C GLU A 97 -2.04 -4.70 4.19
N LEU A 98 -0.81 -4.47 4.64
CA LEU A 98 -0.44 -4.69 6.03
C LEU A 98 -1.29 -3.84 6.98
N LEU A 99 -1.46 -2.55 6.69
CA LEU A 99 -2.30 -1.67 7.52
C LEU A 99 -3.75 -2.13 7.53
N ASP A 100 -4.31 -2.50 6.38
CA ASP A 100 -5.69 -2.98 6.27
C ASP A 100 -5.93 -4.29 7.02
N PHE A 101 -4.99 -5.22 6.93
CA PHE A 101 -5.04 -6.47 7.67
C PHE A 101 -4.92 -6.26 9.18
N LEU A 102 -4.05 -5.32 9.61
CA LEU A 102 -3.93 -4.96 11.02
C LEU A 102 -5.18 -4.23 11.53
N VAL A 103 -5.94 -3.55 10.68
CA VAL A 103 -7.28 -3.03 11.03
C VAL A 103 -8.29 -4.18 11.21
N GLY A 104 -8.16 -5.25 10.43
CA GLY A 104 -8.89 -6.50 10.64
C GLY A 104 -10.40 -6.43 10.37
N VAL A 105 -10.86 -5.42 9.61
CA VAL A 105 -12.30 -5.22 9.32
C VAL A 105 -12.74 -5.93 8.06
N HIS A 106 -11.94 -5.86 7.00
CA HIS A 106 -12.32 -6.37 5.69
C HIS A 106 -11.42 -7.53 5.25
N PRO A 107 -12.00 -8.69 4.86
CA PRO A 107 -11.22 -9.76 4.29
C PRO A 107 -10.61 -9.35 2.95
N ALA A 108 -9.33 -9.70 2.74
CA ALA A 108 -8.58 -9.35 1.54
C ALA A 108 -7.88 -10.58 0.93
N PRO A 109 -7.79 -10.66 -0.41
CA PRO A 109 -7.15 -11.78 -1.11
C PRO A 109 -5.63 -11.65 -1.13
N TRP A 110 -4.98 -11.70 0.03
CA TRP A 110 -3.54 -11.44 0.22
C TRP A 110 -2.64 -12.19 -0.77
N LEU A 111 -2.96 -13.47 -1.00
CA LEU A 111 -2.16 -14.38 -1.82
C LEU A 111 -2.58 -14.40 -3.31
N TRP A 112 -3.49 -13.53 -3.74
CA TRP A 112 -3.82 -13.42 -5.15
C TRP A 112 -2.59 -12.96 -5.96
N PRO A 113 -2.33 -13.53 -7.16
CA PRO A 113 -3.16 -14.46 -7.93
C PRO A 113 -2.95 -15.95 -7.64
N LEU A 114 -2.09 -16.31 -6.68
CA LEU A 114 -1.75 -17.71 -6.38
C LEU A 114 -2.90 -18.44 -5.67
N SER A 115 -3.70 -17.72 -4.88
CA SER A 115 -4.86 -18.26 -4.19
C SER A 115 -5.98 -17.23 -4.12
N GLY A 116 -7.23 -17.69 -4.21
CA GLY A 116 -8.44 -16.89 -3.97
C GLY A 116 -8.87 -16.85 -2.49
N ALA A 117 -8.08 -17.44 -1.59
CA ALA A 117 -8.38 -17.42 -0.16
C ALA A 117 -8.37 -15.98 0.38
N LEU A 118 -9.32 -15.70 1.27
CA LEU A 118 -9.46 -14.41 1.92
C LEU A 118 -8.89 -14.45 3.33
N PHE A 119 -8.12 -13.43 3.68
CA PHE A 119 -7.44 -13.30 4.95
C PHE A 119 -7.95 -12.07 5.68
N VAL A 120 -8.26 -12.25 6.96
CA VAL A 120 -8.63 -11.18 7.89
C VAL A 120 -8.08 -11.54 9.26
N LEU A 121 -7.59 -10.54 10.00
CA LEU A 121 -7.12 -10.75 11.35
C LEU A 121 -8.33 -10.94 12.29
N PRO A 122 -8.37 -11.99 13.14
CA PRO A 122 -9.53 -12.23 14.02
C PRO A 122 -9.80 -11.10 15.02
N GLN A 123 -8.75 -10.37 15.42
CA GLN A 123 -8.85 -9.17 16.25
C GLN A 123 -7.94 -8.09 15.64
N GLY A 124 -8.52 -6.97 15.20
CA GLY A 124 -7.75 -5.83 14.70
C GLY A 124 -6.83 -5.25 15.77
N LEU A 125 -5.59 -4.96 15.38
CA LEU A 125 -4.58 -4.29 16.21
C LEU A 125 -4.56 -2.78 16.01
N LEU A 126 -5.07 -2.29 14.87
CA LEU A 126 -5.17 -0.86 14.58
C LEU A 126 -6.62 -0.39 14.71
N PRO A 127 -6.84 0.86 15.18
CA PRO A 127 -8.18 1.42 15.27
C PRO A 127 -8.80 1.50 13.87
N SER A 128 -10.02 0.98 13.72
CA SER A 128 -10.80 1.17 12.51
C SER A 128 -11.57 2.48 12.60
N ALA A 129 -11.49 3.32 11.57
CA ALA A 129 -12.25 4.57 11.50
C ALA A 129 -13.73 4.34 11.11
N GLY A 130 -14.27 3.14 11.38
CA GLY A 130 -15.61 2.74 10.94
C GLY A 130 -16.74 3.53 11.61
N ARG A 131 -16.49 4.16 12.77
CA ARG A 131 -17.32 5.18 13.43
C ARG A 131 -16.55 5.80 14.60
N LEU A 132 -16.75 7.09 14.86
CA LEU A 132 -16.47 7.65 16.18
C LEU A 132 -17.45 7.01 17.16
N ASP A 133 -16.97 6.04 17.92
CA ASP A 133 -17.72 5.42 19.01
C ASP A 133 -17.01 5.78 20.32
N TRP A 134 -17.68 6.62 21.12
CA TRP A 134 -17.19 7.08 22.42
C TRP A 134 -17.10 5.94 23.45
N GLY A 135 -17.63 4.75 23.13
CA GLY A 135 -17.47 3.53 23.93
C GLY A 135 -16.37 2.58 23.42
N ASN A 136 -15.66 2.93 22.36
CA ASN A 136 -14.55 2.13 21.85
C ASN A 136 -13.31 2.35 22.73
N VAL A 137 -12.81 1.30 23.39
CA VAL A 137 -11.65 1.35 24.29
C VAL A 137 -10.35 1.74 23.56
N TYR A 138 -10.37 1.79 22.23
CA TYR A 138 -9.27 2.23 21.35
C TYR A 138 -9.43 3.66 20.80
N LEU A 139 -10.39 4.45 21.32
CA LEU A 139 -10.51 5.90 21.10
C LEU A 139 -10.33 6.67 22.41
#